data_AF-A0A2M7L938-F1
#
_entry.id   AF-A0A2M7L938-F1
#
_cell.length_a   1.000
_cell.length_b   1.000
_cell.length_c   1.000
_cell.angle_alpha   90.00
_cell.angle_beta   90.00
_cell.angle_gamma   90.00
#
_symmetry.space_group_name_H-M   'P 1'
#
loop_
_entity.id
_entity.type
_entity.pdbx_description
1 polymer ?
#
loop_
_entity_poly.entity_id
_entity_poly.type
_entity_poly.pdbx_seq_one_letter_code
_entity_poly.pdbx_strand_id
1 'polypeptide(L)'
;MSLEEYRKQNLGQWEETLSGLFNNHIPEQAVWVNPEEIINVCNVIGQDHNLNHTFFPSGGGLDLYGAGHSAEPECIELYFSDSGRGADIIKPDRLIFQSFNAPYEWAYFRMEAKPLNPSGVYENYPE
;
A
#
# COMPACT_ATOMS: atom_id res chain seq x y z
N MET A 1 1.07 -25.44 -12.71
CA MET A 1 0.20 -24.30 -13.01
C MET A 1 0.74 -23.61 -14.24
N SER A 2 -0.08 -23.38 -15.25
CA SER A 2 0.27 -22.59 -16.43
C SER A 2 0.29 -21.09 -16.09
N LEU A 3 0.90 -20.27 -16.94
CA LEU A 3 0.89 -18.81 -16.76
C LEU A 3 -0.54 -18.24 -16.75
N GLU A 4 -1.43 -18.78 -17.58
CA GLU A 4 -2.83 -18.37 -17.63
C GLU A 4 -3.59 -18.73 -16.34
N GLU A 5 -3.34 -19.92 -15.79
CA GLU A 5 -3.92 -20.35 -14.52
C GLU A 5 -3.46 -19.46 -13.37
N TYR A 6 -2.16 -19.12 -13.33
CA TYR A 6 -1.58 -18.23 -12.33
C TYR A 6 -2.19 -16.82 -12.40
N ARG A 7 -2.25 -16.24 -13.60
CA ARG A 7 -2.85 -14.92 -13.82
C ARG A 7 -4.32 -14.89 -13.42
N LYS A 8 -5.08 -15.93 -13.77
CA LYS A 8 -6.50 -16.04 -13.42
C LYS A 8 -6.70 -16.13 -11.90
N GLN A 9 -5.85 -16.88 -11.21
CA GLN A 9 -5.89 -17.00 -9.76
C GLN A 9 -5.61 -15.65 -9.09
N ASN A 10 -4.51 -14.97 -9.46
CA ASN A 10 -4.14 -13.69 -8.85
C ASN A 10 -5.20 -12.62 -9.08
N LEU A 11 -5.74 -12.54 -10.30
CA LEU A 11 -6.81 -11.59 -10.60
C LEU A 11 -8.07 -11.87 -9.76
N GLY A 12 -8.45 -13.14 -9.60
CA GLY A 12 -9.59 -13.51 -8.75
C GLY A 12 -9.40 -13.13 -7.29
N GLN A 13 -8.22 -13.41 -6.72
CA GLN A 13 -7.89 -13.02 -5.33
C GLN A 13 -7.87 -11.49 -5.15
N TRP A 14 -7.40 -10.76 -6.16
CA TRP A 14 -7.42 -9.31 -6.16
C TRP A 14 -8.84 -8.77 -6.15
N GLU A 15 -9.72 -9.30 -7.02
CA GLU A 15 -11.13 -8.93 -7.05
C GLU A 15 -11.87 -9.28 -5.75
N GLU A 16 -11.54 -10.41 -5.10
CA GLU A 16 -12.06 -10.77 -3.78
C GLU A 16 -11.62 -9.77 -2.70
N THR A 17 -10.35 -9.37 -2.70
CA THR A 17 -9.81 -8.35 -1.78
C THR A 17 -10.54 -7.02 -1.94
N LEU A 18 -10.69 -6.54 -3.18
CA LEU A 18 -11.41 -5.30 -3.47
C LEU A 18 -12.89 -5.40 -3.11
N SER A 19 -13.53 -6.53 -3.40
CA SER A 19 -14.94 -6.77 -3.06
C SER A 19 -15.16 -6.76 -1.55
N GLY A 20 -14.25 -7.36 -0.78
CA GLY A 20 -14.25 -7.30 0.68
C GLY A 20 -14.07 -5.88 1.21
N LEU A 21 -13.10 -5.14 0.67
CA LEU A 21 -12.81 -3.76 1.09
C LEU A 21 -13.98 -2.80 0.82
N PHE A 22 -14.65 -2.95 -0.33
CA PHE A 22 -15.71 -2.04 -0.77
C PHE A 22 -17.13 -2.60 -0.63
N ASN A 23 -17.31 -3.70 0.12
CA ASN A 23 -18.61 -4.37 0.29
C ASN A 23 -19.34 -4.62 -1.06
N ASN A 24 -18.61 -5.13 -2.06
CA ASN A 24 -19.05 -5.37 -3.44
C ASN A 24 -19.42 -4.11 -4.26
N HIS A 25 -19.18 -2.90 -3.76
CA HIS A 25 -19.44 -1.64 -4.45
C HIS A 25 -18.11 -0.93 -4.78
N ILE A 26 -17.30 -1.55 -5.65
CA ILE A 26 -15.97 -1.04 -5.99
C ILE A 26 -16.09 0.27 -6.80
N PRO A 27 -15.62 1.41 -6.28
CA PRO A 27 -15.70 2.69 -6.98
C PRO A 27 -14.58 2.83 -8.02
N GLU A 28 -14.74 3.73 -8.98
CA GLU A 28 -13.61 4.14 -9.85
C GLU A 28 -12.49 4.80 -9.04
N GLN A 29 -12.85 5.51 -7.97
CA GLN A 29 -11.90 6.16 -7.08
C GLN A 29 -12.39 6.13 -5.62
N ALA A 30 -11.46 5.89 -4.69
CA ALA A 30 -11.64 6.15 -3.27
C ALA A 30 -10.41 6.86 -2.70
N VAL A 31 -10.62 7.71 -1.69
CA VAL A 31 -9.54 8.47 -1.06
C VAL A 31 -9.71 8.43 0.45
N TRP A 32 -8.66 8.04 1.16
CA TRP A 32 -8.58 8.08 2.61
C TRP A 32 -7.55 9.11 3.04
N VAL A 33 -7.94 10.00 3.95
CA VAL A 33 -7.08 11.06 4.52
C VAL A 33 -6.87 10.88 6.02
N ASN A 34 -7.69 10.05 6.67
CA ASN A 34 -7.55 9.73 8.08
C ASN A 34 -6.48 8.63 8.25
N PRO A 35 -5.42 8.86 9.06
CA PRO A 35 -4.38 7.86 9.30
C PRO A 35 -4.91 6.49 9.76
N GLU A 36 -5.96 6.46 10.58
CA GLU A 36 -6.56 5.21 11.06
C GLU A 36 -7.20 4.40 9.92
N GLU A 37 -7.90 5.09 9.03
CA GLU A 37 -8.51 4.45 7.86
C GLU A 37 -7.43 3.97 6.89
N ILE A 38 -6.37 4.76 6.70
CA ILE A 38 -5.22 4.38 5.88
C ILE A 38 -4.57 3.10 6.43
N ILE A 39 -4.30 3.05 7.74
CA ILE A 39 -3.76 1.86 8.41
C ILE A 39 -4.66 0.65 8.17
N ASN A 40 -5.97 0.81 8.35
CA ASN A 40 -6.93 -0.27 8.14
C ASN A 40 -6.92 -0.79 6.70
N VAL A 41 -6.91 0.11 5.70
CA VAL A 41 -6.84 -0.29 4.28
C VAL A 41 -5.52 -0.99 3.98
N CYS A 42 -4.39 -0.45 4.44
CA CYS A 42 -3.07 -1.08 4.30
C CYS A 42 -3.03 -2.48 4.91
N ASN A 43 -3.68 -2.69 6.05
CA ASN A 43 -3.77 -4.00 6.70
C ASN A 43 -4.69 -4.97 5.98
N VAL A 44 -5.72 -4.51 5.26
CA VAL A 44 -6.56 -5.36 4.40
C VAL A 44 -5.77 -5.81 3.17
N ILE A 45 -5.19 -4.86 2.42
CA ILE A 45 -4.43 -5.19 1.20
C ILE A 45 -3.09 -5.88 1.51
N GLY A 46 -2.59 -5.75 2.74
CA GLY A 46 -1.37 -6.39 3.27
C GLY A 46 -1.48 -7.90 3.50
N GLN A 47 -2.69 -8.44 3.59
CA GLN A 47 -2.93 -9.86 3.94
C GLN A 47 -2.50 -10.84 2.85
N ASP A 48 -2.57 -10.44 1.57
CA ASP A 48 -2.15 -11.28 0.45
C ASP A 48 -0.82 -10.79 -0.13
N HIS A 49 0.27 -11.41 0.32
CA HIS A 49 1.64 -11.05 -0.03
C HIS A 49 1.96 -11.17 -1.53
N ASN A 50 1.14 -11.88 -2.31
CA ASN A 50 1.41 -12.07 -3.75
C ASN A 50 0.77 -10.98 -4.62
N LEU A 51 -0.05 -10.09 -4.04
CA LEU A 51 -0.89 -9.16 -4.80
C LEU A 51 -0.57 -7.69 -4.56
N ASN A 52 0.35 -7.38 -3.65
CA ASN A 52 0.55 -6.03 -3.12
C ASN A 52 1.99 -5.50 -3.26
N HIS A 53 2.62 -5.80 -4.39
CA HIS A 53 3.96 -5.30 -4.70
C HIS A 53 3.95 -3.77 -4.83
N THR A 54 4.62 -3.10 -3.90
CA THR A 54 4.66 -1.64 -3.78
C THR A 54 5.91 -1.09 -4.46
N PHE A 55 5.72 -0.22 -5.44
CA PHE A 55 6.82 0.48 -6.11
C PHE A 55 7.18 1.79 -5.40
N PHE A 56 8.47 2.02 -5.19
CA PHE A 56 8.95 3.25 -4.56
C PHE A 56 9.31 4.33 -5.59
N PRO A 57 9.17 5.63 -5.25
CA PRO A 57 9.51 6.74 -6.15
C PRO A 57 10.95 6.71 -6.68
N SER A 58 11.89 6.26 -5.87
CA SER A 58 13.32 6.14 -6.20
C SER A 58 13.69 4.83 -6.91
N GLY A 59 12.71 4.00 -7.24
CA GLY A 59 12.89 2.69 -7.87
C GLY A 59 12.89 1.52 -6.87
N GLY A 60 12.87 0.30 -7.42
CA GLY A 60 12.69 -0.93 -6.66
C GLY A 60 11.23 -1.15 -6.23
N GLY A 61 11.02 -2.20 -5.44
CA GLY A 61 9.71 -2.52 -4.89
C GLY A 61 9.78 -3.57 -3.80
N LEU A 62 8.82 -3.53 -2.88
CA LEU A 62 8.68 -4.48 -1.78
C LEU A 62 7.20 -4.83 -1.58
N ASP A 63 6.94 -6.00 -1.04
CA ASP A 63 5.58 -6.44 -0.74
C ASP A 63 5.13 -5.86 0.60
N LEU A 64 3.99 -5.18 0.59
CA LEU A 64 3.41 -4.60 1.80
C LEU A 64 2.87 -5.71 2.71
N TYR A 65 3.12 -5.63 4.00
CA TYR A 65 2.58 -6.57 5.00
C TYR A 65 1.48 -5.93 5.83
N GLY A 66 1.54 -4.60 5.96
CA GLY A 66 0.53 -3.84 6.67
C GLY A 66 1.08 -2.50 7.11
N ALA A 67 0.34 -1.87 8.03
CA ALA A 67 0.70 -0.61 8.63
C ALA A 67 0.32 -0.56 10.10
N GLY A 68 0.97 0.33 10.85
CA GLY A 68 0.74 0.55 12.27
C GLY A 68 0.93 2.00 12.67
N HIS A 69 0.63 2.30 13.93
CA HIS A 69 0.87 3.63 14.49
C HIS A 69 2.37 3.87 14.65
N SER A 70 2.82 5.07 14.31
CA SER A 70 4.18 5.50 14.63
C SER A 70 4.24 6.18 16.00
N ALA A 71 5.40 6.13 16.63
CA ALA A 71 5.72 6.98 17.77
C ALA A 71 5.92 8.46 17.36
N GLU A 72 6.23 8.72 16.07
CA GLU A 72 6.34 10.07 15.54
C GLU A 72 4.95 10.67 15.30
N PRO A 73 4.64 11.88 15.82
CA PRO A 73 3.32 12.48 15.67
C PRO A 73 2.90 12.62 14.22
N GLU A 74 1.62 12.32 13.95
CA GLU A 74 1.01 12.39 12.62
C GLU A 74 1.60 11.41 11.59
N CYS A 75 2.44 10.46 12.02
CA CYS A 75 3.06 9.46 11.16
C CYS A 75 2.47 8.07 11.37
N ILE A 76 2.66 7.22 10.36
CA ILE A 76 2.37 5.79 10.40
C ILE A 76 3.63 5.01 10.03
N GLU A 77 3.66 3.75 10.44
CA GLU A 77 4.68 2.78 10.07
C GLU A 77 4.15 1.91 8.95
N LEU A 78 4.90 1.78 7.86
CA LEU A 78 4.65 0.79 6.81
C LEU A 78 5.59 -0.39 7.01
N TYR A 79 5.04 -1.60 7.00
CA TYR A 79 5.79 -2.84 7.14
C TYR A 79 5.90 -3.51 5.77
N PHE A 80 7.11 -3.73 5.31
CA PHE A 80 7.41 -4.45 4.08
C PHE A 80 8.18 -5.73 4.41
N SER A 81 7.97 -6.79 3.63
CA SER A 81 8.41 -8.18 3.88
C SER A 81 9.88 -8.39 4.30
N ASP A 82 10.10 -9.55 4.97
CA ASP A 82 11.25 -10.26 5.61
C ASP A 82 12.71 -9.74 5.51
N SER A 83 12.93 -8.48 5.19
CA SER A 83 14.27 -7.93 4.96
C SER A 83 15.05 -7.65 6.26
N GLY A 84 14.46 -7.96 7.44
CA GLY A 84 14.98 -7.51 8.74
C GLY A 84 15.11 -5.98 8.85
N ARG A 85 14.63 -5.26 7.83
CA ARG A 85 14.55 -3.81 7.75
C ARG A 85 13.40 -3.40 8.68
N GLY A 86 13.64 -2.36 9.47
CA GLY A 86 12.59 -1.77 10.30
C GLY A 86 11.44 -1.20 9.45
N ALA A 87 10.46 -0.60 10.13
CA ALA A 87 9.36 0.07 9.45
C ALA A 87 9.82 1.30 8.66
N ASP A 88 9.13 1.57 7.55
CA ASP A 88 9.24 2.86 6.87
C ASP A 88 8.25 3.83 7.54
N ILE A 89 8.78 4.85 8.21
CA ILE A 89 7.98 5.91 8.84
C ILE A 89 7.61 6.93 7.78
N ILE A 90 6.30 7.16 7.61
CA ILE A 90 5.79 8.19 6.69
C ILE A 90 4.79 9.08 7.40
N LYS A 91 4.72 10.35 6.99
CA LYS A 91 3.60 11.25 7.31
C LYS A 91 2.58 11.17 6.17
N PRO A 92 1.49 10.39 6.27
CA PRO A 92 0.56 10.23 5.17
C PRO A 92 -0.15 11.56 4.87
N ASP A 93 -0.26 11.90 3.59
CA ASP A 93 -1.20 12.91 3.11
C ASP A 93 -2.53 12.25 2.76
N ARG A 94 -2.47 11.20 1.93
CA ARG A 94 -3.64 10.42 1.51
C ARG A 94 -3.26 9.08 0.91
N LEU A 95 -4.15 8.11 1.04
CA LEU A 95 -4.17 6.89 0.25
C LEU A 95 -5.25 7.00 -0.82
N ILE A 96 -4.88 6.74 -2.07
CA ILE A 96 -5.80 6.81 -3.20
C ILE A 96 -5.94 5.42 -3.79
N PHE A 97 -7.16 4.92 -3.88
CA PHE A 97 -7.51 3.81 -4.74
C PHE A 97 -7.99 4.35 -6.09
N GLN A 98 -7.48 3.77 -7.17
CA GLN A 98 -7.97 4.00 -8.52
C GLN A 98 -8.29 2.64 -9.14
N SER A 99 -9.49 2.52 -9.69
CA SER A 99 -9.87 1.39 -10.52
C SER A 99 -10.33 1.84 -11.89
N PHE A 100 -10.44 0.84 -12.77
CA PHE A 100 -11.05 0.95 -14.08
C PHE A 100 -12.12 -0.14 -14.15
N ASN A 101 -13.11 0.03 -15.03
CA ASN A 101 -14.18 -0.96 -15.23
C ASN A 101 -13.62 -2.39 -15.28
N ALA A 102 -14.38 -3.35 -14.76
CA ALA A 102 -13.97 -4.75 -14.70
C ALA A 102 -13.46 -5.26 -16.07
N PRO A 103 -12.41 -6.11 -16.09
CA PRO A 103 -11.73 -6.71 -14.94
C PRO A 103 -10.76 -5.74 -14.24
N TYR A 104 -10.75 -5.73 -12.91
CA TYR A 104 -10.01 -4.77 -12.07
C TYR A 104 -8.48 -4.98 -12.05
N GLU A 105 -7.93 -5.57 -13.11
CA GLU A 105 -6.52 -5.89 -13.30
C GLU A 105 -5.61 -4.66 -13.16
N TRP A 106 -6.10 -3.51 -13.60
CA TRP A 106 -5.36 -2.25 -13.57
C TRP A 106 -5.68 -1.40 -12.34
N ALA A 107 -6.46 -1.92 -11.39
CA ALA A 107 -6.74 -1.19 -10.15
C ALA A 107 -5.50 -1.17 -9.26
N TYR A 108 -5.24 -0.03 -8.61
CA TYR A 108 -4.06 0.15 -7.77
C TYR A 108 -4.34 1.10 -6.60
N PHE A 109 -3.47 1.01 -5.60
CA PHE A 109 -3.39 1.95 -4.50
C PHE A 109 -2.15 2.82 -4.64
N ARG A 110 -2.27 4.11 -4.35
CA ARG A 110 -1.16 5.06 -4.32
C ARG A 110 -1.13 5.77 -2.97
N MET A 111 -0.02 5.63 -2.26
CA MET A 111 0.27 6.39 -1.05
C MET A 111 0.94 7.71 -1.43
N GLU A 112 0.40 8.81 -0.94
CA GLU A 112 1.04 10.13 -1.02
C GLU A 112 1.40 10.58 0.39
N ALA A 113 2.67 10.97 0.58
CA ALA A 113 3.22 11.36 1.87
C ALA A 113 3.64 12.83 1.87
N LYS A 114 3.51 13.48 3.03
CA LYS A 114 4.05 14.81 3.27
C LYS A 114 5.56 14.72 3.53
N PRO A 115 6.30 15.81 3.27
CA PRO A 115 7.69 15.89 3.67
C PRO A 115 7.85 15.69 5.18
N LEU A 116 8.86 14.92 5.56
CA LEU A 116 9.33 14.81 6.93
C LEU A 116 10.60 15.63 7.09
N ASN A 117 10.76 16.24 8.26
CA ASN A 117 12.02 16.90 8.59
C ASN A 117 13.09 15.82 8.83
N PRO A 118 14.33 16.02 8.38
CA PRO A 118 15.42 15.12 8.70
C PRO A 118 15.56 14.96 10.23
N SER A 119 15.79 13.73 10.68
CA SER A 119 15.97 13.43 12.11
C SER A 119 17.22 14.08 12.73
N GLY A 120 18.15 14.55 11.88
CA GLY A 120 19.45 15.08 12.30
C GLY A 120 20.43 14.01 12.80
N VAL A 121 20.07 12.73 12.72
CA VAL A 121 20.92 11.60 13.14
C VAL A 121 21.88 11.17 12.03
N TYR A 122 21.46 11.28 10.77
CA TYR A 122 22.23 10.84 9.60
C TYR A 122 22.70 12.04 8.78
N GLU A 123 23.81 11.87 8.05
CA GLU A 123 24.30 12.88 7.11
C GLU A 123 23.33 13.06 5.95
N ASN A 124 23.09 14.31 5.55
CA ASN A 124 22.30 14.60 4.36
C ASN A 124 23.15 14.28 3.12
N TYR A 125 22.77 13.24 2.37
CA TYR A 125 23.33 13.03 1.05
C TYR A 125 22.67 13.99 0.05
N PRO A 126 23.44 14.62 -0.85
CA PRO A 126 22.86 15.44 -1.92
C PRO A 126 22.00 14.55 -2.84
N GLU A 127 20.81 15.06 -3.19
CA GLU A 127 19.88 14.46 -4.18
C GLU A 127 20.44 14.45 -5.61
#